data_AF-A0A093Z528-F1
#
_entry.id   AF-A0A093Z528-F1
#
_cell.length_a   1.000
_cell.length_b   1.000
_cell.length_c   1.000
_cell.angle_alpha   90.00
_cell.angle_beta   90.00
_cell.angle_gamma   90.00
#
_symmetry.space_group_name_H-M   'P 1'
#
loop_
_entity.id
_entity.type
_entity.pdbx_description
1 polymer ?
#
loop_
_entity_poly.entity_id
_entity_poly.type
_entity_poly.pdbx_seq_one_letter_code
_entity_poly.pdbx_strand_id
1 'polypeptide(L)'
;MAGMIYNEILDFVDDQKADMPGLALALLREIKYFVRDKWSTTDLAESEFNPSPRHPQLPIALQQLQAIAQKQPLCLYSGVFGHTIRYGAIQLQTIPCPPCGLESTPPWFKTVSAVPPGEILTRTQPIQHSDVPRRIRTKKPSKMYKPTHITYEEDGLRENFYSDHPWELARPRVILEQDGKDGQKCDWSNIQQPARELNGESVIQRQLWLLKNKPGMTSAKAYDQARHEFYAIRHQEDVERRVAKEEALATGAYFGKSMLEIGMELEDKTYESWKAWAKTEVEVIEQQRSAQYTGTELVEEAAVESAGDEATETPAVL
;
A
#
# COMPACT_ATOMS: atom_id res chain seq x y z
N MET A 1 -0.77 16.94 -15.67
CA MET A 1 0.67 17.02 -16.01
C MET A 1 1.34 15.66 -16.17
N ALA A 2 1.16 14.68 -15.27
CA ALA A 2 1.74 13.34 -15.39
C ALA A 2 1.48 12.61 -16.72
N GLY A 3 0.26 12.70 -17.27
CA GLY A 3 -0.07 12.08 -18.57
C GLY A 3 0.61 12.72 -19.79
N MET A 4 1.00 14.00 -19.72
CA MET A 4 1.70 14.67 -20.83
C MET A 4 3.18 14.29 -20.85
N ILE A 5 3.82 14.23 -19.68
CA ILE A 5 5.20 13.77 -19.52
C ILE A 5 5.34 12.29 -19.96
N TYR A 6 4.34 11.46 -19.65
CA TYR A 6 4.31 10.06 -20.07
C TYR A 6 4.28 9.90 -21.60
N ASN A 7 3.53 10.74 -22.30
CA ASN A 7 3.45 10.71 -23.77
C ASN A 7 4.74 11.25 -24.42
N GLU A 8 5.34 12.33 -23.87
CA GLU A 8 6.63 12.85 -24.34
C GLU A 8 7.77 11.83 -24.20
N ILE A 9 7.80 11.06 -23.10
CA ILE A 9 8.79 10.00 -22.89
C ILE A 9 8.58 8.83 -23.85
N LEU A 10 7.33 8.48 -24.16
CA LEU A 10 7.02 7.44 -25.14
C LEU A 10 7.41 7.84 -26.56
N ASP A 11 7.17 9.09 -26.94
CA ASP A 11 7.54 9.63 -28.25
C ASP A 11 9.07 9.70 -28.39
N PHE A 12 9.80 10.10 -27.34
CA PHE A 12 11.26 10.05 -27.31
C PHE A 12 11.81 8.61 -27.47
N VAL A 13 11.18 7.63 -26.83
CA VAL A 13 11.57 6.22 -26.92
C VAL A 13 11.28 5.63 -28.31
N ASP A 14 10.20 6.07 -28.97
CA ASP A 14 9.83 5.62 -30.30
C ASP A 14 10.69 6.29 -31.41
N ASP A 15 11.18 7.52 -31.22
CA ASP A 15 12.14 8.18 -32.11
C ASP A 15 13.54 7.51 -32.10
N GLN A 16 14.01 7.05 -30.93
CA GLN A 16 15.31 6.36 -30.81
C GLN A 16 15.30 4.92 -31.37
N LYS A 17 14.13 4.40 -31.77
CA LYS A 17 13.96 3.05 -32.31
C LYS A 17 14.47 2.91 -33.75
N ALA A 18 14.55 4.00 -34.51
CA ALA A 18 14.89 3.98 -35.92
C ALA A 18 16.36 3.61 -36.20
N ASP A 19 17.28 3.92 -35.28
CA ASP A 19 18.74 3.87 -35.52
C ASP A 19 19.51 2.85 -34.67
N MET A 20 18.84 1.89 -34.01
CA MET A 20 19.48 1.03 -32.98
C MET A 20 19.57 -0.48 -33.31
N PRO A 21 20.71 -1.16 -33.05
CA PRO A 21 20.86 -2.61 -33.27
C PRO A 21 20.06 -3.45 -32.26
N GLY A 22 19.73 -4.70 -32.64
CA GLY A 22 18.70 -5.53 -32.01
C GLY A 22 18.77 -5.78 -30.49
N LEU A 23 19.95 -5.73 -29.87
CA LEU A 23 20.09 -5.83 -28.40
C LEU A 23 19.59 -4.57 -27.67
N ALA A 24 19.78 -3.39 -28.27
CA ALA A 24 19.28 -2.13 -27.72
C ALA A 24 17.75 -2.03 -27.84
N LEU A 25 17.16 -2.64 -28.89
CA LEU A 25 15.71 -2.76 -29.01
C LEU A 25 15.08 -3.61 -27.91
N ALA A 26 15.77 -4.64 -27.42
CA ALA A 26 15.30 -5.46 -26.30
C ALA A 26 15.26 -4.64 -24.99
N LEU A 27 16.30 -3.84 -24.72
CA LEU A 27 16.35 -2.93 -23.58
C LEU A 27 15.30 -1.83 -23.67
N LEU A 28 15.09 -1.22 -24.85
CA LEU A 28 14.02 -0.23 -25.05
C LEU A 28 12.64 -0.87 -24.82
N ARG A 29 12.46 -2.14 -25.18
CA ARG A 29 11.22 -2.87 -24.91
C ARG A 29 11.00 -3.06 -23.40
N GLU A 30 12.04 -3.45 -22.66
CA GLU A 30 11.98 -3.56 -21.19
C GLU A 30 11.71 -2.21 -20.52
N ILE A 31 12.34 -1.13 -20.98
CA ILE A 31 12.11 0.22 -20.48
C ILE A 31 10.66 0.65 -20.76
N LYS A 32 10.13 0.38 -21.95
CA LYS A 32 8.73 0.66 -22.31
C LYS A 32 7.74 -0.12 -21.44
N TYR A 33 8.06 -1.37 -21.09
CA TYR A 33 7.25 -2.15 -20.13
C TYR A 33 7.35 -1.61 -18.71
N PHE A 34 8.54 -1.22 -18.27
CA PHE A 34 8.78 -0.66 -16.93
C PHE A 34 8.03 0.67 -16.73
N VAL A 35 8.08 1.57 -17.71
CA VAL A 35 7.38 2.86 -17.68
C VAL A 35 5.85 2.65 -17.67
N ARG A 36 5.34 1.68 -18.45
CA ARG A 36 3.92 1.31 -18.45
C ARG A 36 3.45 0.75 -17.10
N ASP A 37 4.24 -0.12 -16.49
CA ASP A 37 3.89 -0.82 -15.24
C ASP A 37 3.92 0.11 -14.02
N LYS A 38 4.94 0.98 -13.93
CA LYS A 38 5.11 1.93 -12.83
C LYS A 38 4.18 3.13 -12.86
N TRP A 39 3.69 3.54 -14.03
CA TRP A 39 2.83 4.74 -14.17
C TRP A 39 1.35 4.46 -14.41
N SER A 40 0.96 3.20 -14.67
CA SER A 40 -0.46 2.81 -14.71
C SER A 40 -1.06 2.54 -13.34
N THR A 41 -0.21 2.31 -12.33
CA THR A 41 -0.63 2.05 -10.94
C THR A 41 -0.52 3.34 -10.15
N THR A 42 -1.49 4.25 -10.35
CA THR A 42 -1.73 5.36 -9.44
C THR A 42 -2.64 4.88 -8.32
N ASP A 43 -2.05 4.16 -7.35
CA ASP A 43 -2.63 4.04 -6.01
C ASP A 43 -1.67 4.67 -5.01
N LEU A 44 -2.23 5.63 -4.29
CA LEU A 44 -1.61 6.56 -3.37
C LEU A 44 -1.03 5.84 -2.15
N ALA A 45 0.28 5.96 -1.95
CA ALA A 45 0.89 5.98 -0.63
C ALA A 45 2.20 6.76 -0.71
N GLU A 46 2.12 8.04 -0.38
CA GLU A 46 3.28 8.86 -0.02
C GLU A 46 3.92 8.25 1.23
N SER A 47 4.91 7.38 1.03
CA SER A 47 5.90 7.10 2.07
C SER A 47 7.13 7.93 1.76
N GLU A 48 7.39 8.89 2.64
CA GLU A 48 8.59 9.72 2.69
C GLU A 48 9.86 8.89 2.47
N PHE A 49 10.41 8.94 1.25
CA PHE A 49 11.75 8.44 0.99
C PHE A 49 12.73 9.58 1.18
N ASN A 50 13.34 9.64 2.36
CA ASN A 50 14.40 10.56 2.71
C ASN A 50 15.76 9.88 2.42
N PRO A 51 16.52 10.26 1.36
CA PRO A 51 17.80 9.64 1.11
C PRO A 51 18.92 10.36 1.87
N SER A 52 19.33 9.79 3.00
CA SER A 52 20.63 10.10 3.63
C SER A 52 21.79 9.34 2.93
N PRO A 53 23.05 9.79 3.05
CA PRO A 53 24.10 9.50 2.08
C PRO A 53 24.69 8.08 2.17
N ARG A 54 25.11 7.63 0.99
CA ARG A 54 25.62 6.30 0.64
C ARG A 54 26.85 5.90 1.48
N HIS A 55 26.81 4.70 2.07
CA HIS A 55 27.99 3.97 2.56
C HIS A 55 28.67 3.20 1.39
N PRO A 56 30.02 3.13 1.32
CA PRO A 56 30.73 2.42 0.26
C PRO A 56 31.08 0.99 0.71
N GLN A 57 30.25 -0.01 0.36
CA GLN A 57 30.56 -1.44 0.62
C GLN A 57 30.21 -2.35 -0.59
N LEU A 58 29.96 -1.78 -1.77
CA LEU A 58 29.58 -2.55 -2.96
C LEU A 58 30.69 -3.31 -3.72
N PRO A 59 32.02 -3.14 -3.49
CA PRO A 59 32.99 -3.95 -4.24
C PRO A 59 33.21 -5.36 -3.65
N ILE A 60 32.84 -5.62 -2.39
CA ILE A 60 33.11 -6.91 -1.72
C ILE A 60 32.09 -7.99 -2.14
N ALA A 61 30.83 -7.61 -2.36
CA ALA A 61 29.77 -8.55 -2.72
C ALA A 61 29.92 -9.13 -4.14
N LEU A 62 30.41 -8.32 -5.09
CA LEU A 62 30.65 -8.78 -6.47
C LEU A 62 31.79 -9.80 -6.57
N GLN A 63 32.82 -9.64 -5.75
CA GLN A 63 33.97 -10.55 -5.73
C GLN A 63 33.61 -11.92 -5.12
N GLN A 64 32.73 -11.94 -4.12
CA GLN A 64 32.23 -13.17 -3.50
C GLN A 64 31.30 -13.96 -4.44
N LEU A 65 30.47 -13.27 -5.24
CA LEU A 65 29.61 -13.92 -6.23
C LEU A 65 30.39 -14.54 -7.40
N GLN A 66 31.46 -13.88 -7.87
CA GLN A 66 32.35 -14.46 -8.89
C GLN A 66 33.09 -15.71 -8.39
N ALA A 67 33.46 -15.77 -7.11
CA ALA A 67 34.11 -16.95 -6.53
C ALA A 67 33.15 -18.15 -6.38
N ILE A 68 31.85 -17.90 -6.20
CA ILE A 68 30.82 -18.95 -6.15
C ILE A 68 30.54 -19.52 -7.54
N ALA A 69 30.52 -18.67 -8.58
CA ALA A 69 30.31 -19.10 -9.96
C ALA A 69 31.43 -20.01 -10.51
N GLN A 70 32.67 -19.87 -10.01
CA GLN A 70 33.81 -20.69 -10.46
C GLN A 70 33.91 -22.09 -9.83
N LYS A 71 33.14 -22.39 -8.78
CA LYS A 71 33.24 -23.66 -8.02
C LYS A 71 32.20 -24.72 -8.38
N GLN A 72 31.39 -24.50 -9.42
CA GLN A 72 30.35 -25.45 -9.84
C GLN A 72 30.65 -25.97 -11.26
N PRO A 73 31.10 -27.23 -11.44
CA PRO A 73 31.03 -27.87 -12.75
C PRO A 73 29.56 -28.16 -13.07
N LEU A 74 28.94 -27.31 -13.89
CA LEU A 74 27.62 -27.57 -14.46
C LEU A 74 27.73 -28.73 -15.46
N CYS A 75 27.26 -29.91 -15.05
CA CYS A 75 26.95 -31.00 -15.98
C CYS A 75 25.78 -30.57 -16.87
N LEU A 76 26.09 -30.06 -18.06
CA LEU A 76 25.12 -29.82 -19.13
C LEU A 76 24.70 -31.18 -19.72
N TYR A 77 23.48 -31.62 -19.43
CA TYR A 77 22.82 -32.70 -20.19
C TYR A 77 22.01 -32.05 -21.31
N SER A 78 22.52 -32.11 -22.55
CA SER A 78 21.82 -31.67 -23.75
C SER A 78 20.87 -32.78 -24.22
N GLY A 79 19.56 -32.60 -24.03
CA GLY A 79 18.53 -33.47 -24.60
C GLY A 79 17.95 -32.87 -25.89
N VAL A 80 18.36 -33.40 -27.03
CA VAL A 80 17.75 -33.11 -28.34
C VAL A 80 16.51 -34.00 -28.51
N PHE A 81 15.32 -33.39 -28.62
CA PHE A 81 14.08 -34.12 -28.91
C PHE A 81 13.95 -34.37 -30.42
N GLY A 82 14.10 -35.63 -30.83
CA GLY A 82 13.79 -36.12 -32.18
C GLY A 82 12.85 -37.32 -32.10
N HIS A 83 11.65 -37.18 -32.68
CA HIS A 83 10.67 -38.25 -32.83
C HIS A 83 11.06 -39.17 -34.00
N THR A 84 11.20 -40.48 -33.76
CA THR A 84 10.81 -41.52 -34.73
C THR A 84 10.73 -42.90 -34.07
N ILE A 85 9.60 -43.58 -34.30
CA ILE A 85 9.31 -44.94 -33.82
C ILE A 85 10.00 -45.95 -34.75
N ARG A 86 10.86 -46.81 -34.19
CA ARG A 86 11.15 -48.15 -34.72
C ARG A 86 11.36 -49.14 -33.57
N TYR A 87 10.55 -50.19 -33.57
CA TYR A 87 10.71 -51.34 -32.70
C TYR A 87 11.98 -52.09 -33.09
N GLY A 88 13.04 -51.91 -32.31
CA GLY A 88 14.22 -52.75 -32.27
C GLY A 88 14.53 -53.03 -30.81
N ALA A 89 14.77 -54.28 -30.47
CA ALA A 89 15.12 -54.69 -29.12
C ALA A 89 16.42 -53.98 -28.69
N ILE A 90 16.27 -52.88 -27.95
CA ILE A 90 17.39 -52.25 -27.26
C ILE A 90 17.71 -53.19 -26.11
N GLN A 91 18.81 -53.94 -26.24
CA GLN A 91 19.38 -54.61 -25.09
C GLN A 91 19.71 -53.52 -24.07
N LEU A 92 18.98 -53.53 -22.95
CA LEU A 92 19.32 -52.74 -21.77
C LEU A 92 20.64 -53.30 -21.24
N GLN A 93 21.75 -52.76 -21.73
CA GLN A 93 22.99 -52.83 -20.97
C GLN A 93 22.73 -52.03 -19.70
N THR A 94 22.52 -52.74 -18.61
CA THR A 94 22.56 -52.17 -17.27
C THR A 94 23.97 -51.62 -17.09
N ILE A 95 24.15 -50.32 -17.31
CA ILE A 95 25.29 -49.61 -16.77
C ILE A 95 25.18 -49.83 -15.26
N PRO A 96 26.18 -50.47 -14.61
CA PRO A 96 26.13 -50.63 -13.17
C PRO A 96 26.20 -49.24 -12.57
N CYS A 97 25.04 -48.73 -12.14
CA CYS A 97 25.00 -47.62 -11.22
C CYS A 97 25.80 -48.09 -10.00
N PRO A 98 26.79 -47.32 -9.49
CA PRO A 98 27.35 -47.63 -8.18
C PRO A 98 26.18 -47.78 -7.21
N PRO A 99 26.22 -48.67 -6.21
CA PRO A 99 25.10 -48.86 -5.31
C PRO A 99 24.84 -47.54 -4.58
N CYS A 100 23.97 -46.71 -5.12
CA CYS A 100 23.32 -45.62 -4.43
C CYS A 100 22.19 -46.20 -3.56
N GLY A 101 22.50 -47.28 -2.85
CA GLY A 101 21.77 -47.68 -1.68
C GLY A 101 22.21 -46.75 -0.57
N LEU A 102 21.28 -46.00 0.03
CA LEU A 102 21.55 -45.32 1.28
C LEU A 102 21.86 -46.40 2.33
N GLU A 103 23.16 -46.63 2.62
CA GLU A 103 23.63 -47.65 3.57
C GLU A 103 23.11 -47.42 4.99
N SER A 104 22.78 -46.17 5.32
CA SER A 104 22.08 -45.81 6.55
C SER A 104 20.83 -45.01 6.21
N THR A 105 19.71 -45.40 6.82
CA THR A 105 18.51 -44.56 6.79
C THR A 105 18.86 -43.24 7.46
N PRO A 106 18.53 -42.09 6.86
CA PRO A 106 18.81 -40.82 7.50
C PRO A 106 18.06 -40.75 8.85
N PRO A 107 18.61 -40.07 9.87
CA PRO A 107 18.01 -40.04 11.20
C PRO A 107 16.55 -39.57 11.23
N TRP A 108 16.14 -38.73 10.27
CA TRP A 108 14.78 -38.22 10.13
C TRP A 108 13.79 -39.18 9.44
N PHE A 109 14.25 -40.28 8.81
CA PHE A 109 13.38 -41.20 8.08
C PHE A 109 12.37 -41.87 9.02
N LYS A 110 12.82 -42.32 10.20
CA LYS A 110 11.95 -42.92 11.22
C LYS A 110 10.92 -41.94 11.77
N THR A 111 11.26 -40.65 11.85
CA THR A 111 10.33 -39.61 12.35
C THR A 111 9.31 -39.22 11.29
N VAL A 112 9.72 -39.08 10.02
CA VAL A 112 8.82 -38.75 8.91
C VAL A 112 7.92 -39.94 8.52
N SER A 113 8.39 -41.17 8.69
CA SER A 113 7.53 -42.34 8.49
C SER A 113 6.50 -42.51 9.62
N ALA A 114 6.84 -42.11 10.84
CA ALA A 114 5.90 -42.08 11.98
C ALA A 114 4.85 -40.97 11.84
N VAL A 115 5.24 -39.82 11.28
CA VAL A 115 4.33 -38.69 11.01
C VAL A 115 4.40 -38.34 9.53
N PRO A 116 3.63 -39.03 8.66
CA PRO A 116 3.61 -38.74 7.24
C PRO A 116 3.06 -37.31 7.02
N PRO A 117 3.53 -36.61 5.98
CA PRO A 117 2.94 -35.33 5.60
C PRO A 117 1.47 -35.49 5.19
N GLY A 118 0.67 -34.46 5.43
CA GLY A 118 -0.74 -34.43 4.99
C GLY A 118 -0.88 -34.39 3.47
N GLU A 119 -2.09 -34.63 2.97
CA GLU A 119 -2.42 -34.50 1.55
C GLU A 119 -2.47 -33.02 1.15
N ILE A 120 -1.57 -32.61 0.26
CA ILE A 120 -1.45 -31.25 -0.29
C ILE A 120 -1.74 -31.43 -1.78
N LEU A 121 -2.57 -30.59 -2.41
CA LEU A 121 -3.04 -30.65 -3.82
C LEU A 121 -4.43 -31.25 -4.09
N THR A 122 -5.24 -31.53 -3.07
CA THR A 122 -6.66 -31.86 -3.26
C THR A 122 -7.54 -30.65 -2.95
N ARG A 123 -8.37 -30.27 -3.93
CA ARG A 123 -9.28 -29.12 -3.80
C ARG A 123 -10.57 -29.55 -3.09
N THR A 124 -10.69 -29.26 -1.81
CA THR A 124 -11.87 -29.58 -0.99
C THR A 124 -12.97 -28.53 -1.14
N GLN A 125 -14.21 -28.92 -0.80
CA GLN A 125 -15.33 -27.98 -0.75
C GLN A 125 -15.21 -27.10 0.50
N PRO A 126 -15.25 -25.77 0.37
CA PRO A 126 -15.11 -24.85 1.49
C PRO A 126 -16.38 -24.78 2.34
N ILE A 127 -16.20 -24.37 3.60
CA ILE A 127 -17.30 -24.10 4.54
C ILE A 127 -18.20 -22.99 3.97
N GLN A 128 -19.51 -23.16 4.12
CA GLN A 128 -20.50 -22.16 3.76
C GLN A 128 -20.87 -21.37 5.01
N HIS A 129 -20.52 -20.08 5.04
CA HIS A 129 -20.75 -19.20 6.21
C HIS A 129 -22.16 -18.58 6.26
N SER A 130 -23.03 -18.88 5.29
CA SER A 130 -24.41 -18.41 5.28
C SER A 130 -25.36 -19.59 5.39
N ASP A 131 -26.26 -19.52 6.37
CA ASP A 131 -27.33 -20.51 6.56
C ASP A 131 -28.47 -20.34 5.55
N VAL A 132 -28.49 -19.20 4.84
CA VAL A 132 -29.49 -18.94 3.81
C VAL A 132 -29.16 -19.80 2.59
N PRO A 133 -30.07 -20.72 2.18
CA PRO A 133 -29.82 -21.56 1.02
C PRO A 133 -29.66 -20.67 -0.21
N ARG A 134 -28.46 -20.70 -0.80
CA ARG A 134 -28.19 -19.95 -2.03
C ARG A 134 -29.17 -20.41 -3.11
N ARG A 135 -29.96 -19.48 -3.64
CA ARG A 135 -30.84 -19.74 -4.79
C ARG A 135 -29.97 -19.97 -6.03
N ILE A 136 -29.59 -21.22 -6.27
CA ILE A 136 -28.82 -21.61 -7.45
C ILE A 136 -29.77 -21.57 -8.66
N ARG A 137 -29.71 -20.49 -9.44
CA ARG A 137 -30.52 -20.33 -10.67
C ARG A 137 -29.96 -21.12 -11.86
N THR A 138 -28.68 -21.54 -11.80
CA THR A 138 -27.99 -22.22 -12.90
C THR A 138 -27.67 -23.67 -12.56
N LYS A 139 -27.91 -24.59 -13.51
CA LYS A 139 -27.64 -26.03 -13.32
C LYS A 139 -26.16 -26.38 -13.08
N LYS A 140 -25.24 -25.46 -13.42
CA LYS A 140 -23.78 -25.61 -13.24
C LYS A 140 -23.23 -24.38 -12.51
N PRO A 141 -23.18 -24.38 -11.17
CA PRO A 141 -22.64 -23.26 -10.41
C PRO A 141 -21.12 -23.17 -10.61
N SER A 142 -20.62 -22.01 -11.04
CA SER A 142 -19.19 -21.73 -11.01
C SER A 142 -18.77 -21.41 -9.57
N LYS A 143 -17.48 -21.62 -9.23
CA LYS A 143 -16.88 -21.27 -7.92
C LYS A 143 -17.30 -22.16 -6.73
N MET A 144 -17.72 -23.41 -6.96
CA MET A 144 -18.06 -24.38 -5.89
C MET A 144 -16.94 -24.55 -4.85
N TYR A 145 -15.69 -24.53 -5.31
CA TYR A 145 -14.51 -24.73 -4.49
C TYR A 145 -13.78 -23.41 -4.16
N LYS A 146 -14.49 -22.27 -4.16
CA LYS A 146 -13.95 -20.97 -3.76
C LYS A 146 -14.42 -20.67 -2.33
N PRO A 147 -13.51 -20.32 -1.38
CA PRO A 147 -13.91 -19.89 -0.05
C PRO A 147 -14.97 -18.79 -0.09
N THR A 148 -15.94 -18.88 0.81
CA THR A 148 -17.05 -17.91 0.88
C THR A 148 -16.66 -16.72 1.75
N HIS A 149 -17.24 -15.55 1.46
CA HIS A 149 -17.04 -14.36 2.29
C HIS A 149 -17.73 -14.57 3.65
N ILE A 150 -17.07 -14.19 4.73
CA ILE A 150 -17.61 -14.25 6.09
C ILE A 150 -18.37 -12.95 6.35
N THR A 151 -19.69 -13.03 6.52
CA THR A 151 -20.54 -11.88 6.82
C THR A 151 -21.21 -12.07 8.17
N TYR A 152 -21.24 -11.02 8.98
CA TYR A 152 -21.89 -11.02 10.28
C TYR A 152 -23.07 -10.04 10.29
N GLU A 153 -24.02 -10.23 11.21
CA GLU A 153 -25.18 -9.34 11.36
C GLU A 153 -24.74 -7.96 11.88
N GLU A 154 -23.67 -7.97 12.68
CA GLU A 154 -23.03 -6.81 13.29
C GLU A 154 -22.40 -5.88 12.24
N ASP A 155 -22.02 -6.38 11.06
CA ASP A 155 -21.38 -5.57 10.02
C ASP A 155 -22.31 -4.46 9.51
N GLY A 156 -23.60 -4.76 9.34
CA GLY A 156 -24.60 -3.75 8.98
C GLY A 156 -24.83 -2.74 10.11
N LEU A 157 -24.69 -3.15 11.37
CA LEU A 157 -24.80 -2.25 12.51
C LEU A 157 -23.56 -1.33 12.65
N ARG A 158 -22.37 -1.84 12.32
CA ARG A 158 -21.12 -1.05 12.23
C ARG A 158 -21.25 0.06 11.22
N GLU A 159 -21.70 -0.27 10.01
CA GLU A 159 -21.85 0.70 8.92
C GLU A 159 -22.79 1.85 9.33
N ASN A 160 -23.95 1.52 9.91
CA ASN A 160 -24.91 2.51 10.38
C ASN A 160 -24.32 3.41 11.49
N PHE A 161 -23.66 2.82 12.49
CA PHE A 161 -23.10 3.57 13.62
C PHE A 161 -21.99 4.55 13.20
N TYR A 162 -21.03 4.11 12.39
CA TYR A 162 -19.92 4.96 11.96
C TYR A 162 -20.33 5.98 10.89
N SER A 163 -21.42 5.72 10.15
CA SER A 163 -22.02 6.73 9.26
C SER A 163 -22.63 7.88 10.05
N ASP A 164 -23.33 7.58 11.15
CA ASP A 164 -23.89 8.60 12.05
C ASP A 164 -22.79 9.36 12.83
N HIS A 165 -21.69 8.68 13.15
CA HIS A 165 -20.61 9.19 14.00
C HIS A 165 -19.24 9.13 13.30
N PRO A 166 -19.00 9.98 12.28
CA PRO A 166 -17.76 9.94 11.51
C PRO A 166 -16.52 10.23 12.39
N TRP A 167 -16.67 11.08 13.41
CA TRP A 167 -15.57 11.45 14.30
C TRP A 167 -15.19 10.38 15.33
N GLU A 168 -15.97 9.29 15.46
CA GLU A 168 -15.52 8.13 16.25
C GLU A 168 -14.37 7.40 15.58
N LEU A 169 -14.22 7.52 14.25
CA LEU A 169 -13.08 6.96 13.52
C LEU A 169 -11.77 7.71 13.80
N ALA A 170 -11.84 8.96 14.24
CA ALA A 170 -10.66 9.75 14.60
C ALA A 170 -10.04 9.30 15.94
N ARG A 171 -10.78 8.55 16.77
CA ARG A 171 -10.25 8.03 18.03
C ARG A 171 -9.32 6.85 17.75
N PRO A 172 -8.06 6.88 18.24
CA PRO A 172 -7.13 5.79 18.01
C PRO A 172 -7.62 4.51 18.68
N ARG A 173 -7.49 3.38 17.97
CA ARG A 173 -7.91 2.06 18.46
C ARG A 173 -6.77 1.06 18.31
N VAL A 174 -6.45 0.34 19.39
CA VAL A 174 -5.51 -0.77 19.35
C VAL A 174 -6.22 -2.02 18.83
N ILE A 175 -5.73 -2.57 17.71
CA ILE A 175 -6.26 -3.79 17.07
C ILE A 175 -5.46 -5.02 17.50
N LEU A 176 -4.23 -4.83 17.99
CA LEU A 176 -3.36 -5.91 18.45
C LEU A 176 -4.00 -6.62 19.66
N GLU A 177 -4.31 -7.89 19.49
CA GLU A 177 -4.84 -8.74 20.56
C GLU A 177 -3.73 -9.15 21.54
N GLN A 178 -4.09 -9.29 22.82
CA GLN A 178 -3.17 -9.80 23.85
C GLN A 178 -3.25 -11.33 23.96
N ASP A 179 -4.36 -11.84 24.50
CA ASP A 179 -4.59 -13.28 24.73
C ASP A 179 -5.45 -13.94 23.62
N GLY A 180 -6.11 -13.13 22.77
CA GLY A 180 -7.15 -13.56 21.83
C GLY A 180 -8.44 -14.08 22.49
N LYS A 181 -8.55 -13.97 23.83
CA LYS A 181 -9.69 -14.45 24.64
C LYS A 181 -10.58 -13.33 25.16
N ASP A 182 -10.39 -12.11 24.66
CA ASP A 182 -11.05 -10.92 25.19
C ASP A 182 -12.57 -10.99 24.99
N GLY A 183 -13.01 -11.59 23.88
CA GLY A 183 -14.43 -11.80 23.60
C GLY A 183 -15.15 -12.73 24.59
N GLN A 184 -14.45 -13.65 25.25
CA GLN A 184 -15.05 -14.58 26.21
C GLN A 184 -15.28 -13.95 27.60
N LYS A 185 -14.54 -12.89 27.92
CA LYS A 185 -14.59 -12.21 29.23
C LYS A 185 -15.62 -11.07 29.27
N CYS A 186 -16.26 -10.74 28.14
CA CYS A 186 -17.12 -9.58 28.01
C CYS A 186 -18.59 -9.93 28.25
N ASP A 187 -19.22 -9.26 29.22
CA ASP A 187 -20.64 -9.41 29.54
C ASP A 187 -21.44 -8.19 29.07
N TRP A 188 -22.10 -8.30 27.91
CA TRP A 188 -22.80 -7.17 27.26
C TRP A 188 -24.13 -6.73 27.92
N SER A 189 -24.34 -7.11 29.18
CA SER A 189 -25.39 -6.55 30.04
C SER A 189 -25.11 -5.09 30.43
N ASN A 190 -23.85 -4.66 30.34
CA ASN A 190 -23.45 -3.25 30.41
C ASN A 190 -22.58 -2.93 29.16
N ILE A 191 -22.53 -1.66 28.77
CA ILE A 191 -21.68 -1.22 27.66
C ILE A 191 -20.20 -1.11 28.08
N GLN A 192 -19.92 -0.72 29.31
CA GLN A 192 -18.56 -0.67 29.86
C GLN A 192 -18.08 -2.07 30.19
N GLN A 193 -16.90 -2.42 29.69
CA GLN A 193 -16.23 -3.68 29.98
C GLN A 193 -14.86 -3.37 30.58
N PRO A 194 -14.42 -4.10 31.63
CA PRO A 194 -13.13 -3.80 32.26
C PRO A 194 -11.94 -4.11 31.34
N ALA A 195 -12.07 -5.13 30.50
CA ALA A 195 -10.99 -5.57 29.60
C ALA A 195 -10.93 -4.80 28.27
N ARG A 196 -11.92 -3.94 27.97
CA ARG A 196 -12.04 -3.29 26.66
C ARG A 196 -12.42 -1.82 26.79
N GLU A 197 -11.78 -1.00 25.96
CA GLU A 197 -12.10 0.42 25.86
C GLU A 197 -13.50 0.68 25.27
N LEU A 198 -14.10 1.81 25.68
CA LEU A 198 -15.39 2.26 25.20
C LEU A 198 -15.29 2.77 23.75
N ASN A 199 -15.80 1.96 22.82
CA ASN A 199 -15.76 2.21 21.38
C ASN A 199 -17.12 1.91 20.72
N GLY A 200 -17.28 2.23 19.43
CA GLY A 200 -18.48 1.88 18.66
C GLY A 200 -18.82 0.38 18.69
N GLU A 201 -17.80 -0.49 18.77
CA GLU A 201 -18.00 -1.94 18.94
C GLU A 201 -18.75 -2.29 20.22
N SER A 202 -18.58 -1.53 21.31
CA SER A 202 -19.32 -1.76 22.55
C SER A 202 -20.82 -1.46 22.40
N VAL A 203 -21.16 -0.41 21.63
CA VAL A 203 -22.54 -0.04 21.30
C VAL A 203 -23.22 -1.15 20.50
N ILE A 204 -22.51 -1.69 19.51
CA ILE A 204 -23.03 -2.69 18.59
C ILE A 204 -23.27 -4.02 19.30
N GLN A 205 -22.32 -4.45 20.13
CA GLN A 205 -22.49 -5.67 20.93
C GLN A 205 -23.60 -5.50 21.97
N ARG A 206 -23.71 -4.32 22.58
CA ARG A 206 -24.81 -3.98 23.48
C ARG A 206 -26.17 -4.02 22.76
N GLN A 207 -26.26 -3.45 21.56
CA GLN A 207 -27.46 -3.49 20.71
C GLN A 207 -27.84 -4.93 20.36
N LEU A 208 -26.87 -5.75 19.95
CA LEU A 208 -27.09 -7.15 19.62
C LEU A 208 -27.56 -7.96 20.84
N TRP A 209 -26.97 -7.72 22.00
CA TRP A 209 -27.36 -8.33 23.26
C TRP A 209 -28.80 -7.97 23.65
N LEU A 210 -29.19 -6.71 23.48
CA LEU A 210 -30.57 -6.25 23.72
C LEU A 210 -31.57 -6.96 22.81
N LEU A 211 -31.23 -7.14 21.53
CA LEU A 211 -32.08 -7.84 20.56
C LEU A 211 -32.23 -9.33 20.87
N LYS A 212 -31.17 -9.98 21.35
CA LYS A 212 -31.19 -11.41 21.69
C LYS A 212 -31.93 -11.71 23.00
N ASN A 213 -31.80 -10.83 24.00
CA ASN A 213 -32.30 -11.12 25.35
C ASN A 213 -33.68 -10.52 25.66
N LYS A 214 -34.03 -9.37 25.06
CA LYS A 214 -35.33 -8.72 25.30
C LYS A 214 -36.32 -9.06 24.18
N PRO A 215 -37.37 -9.85 24.44
CA PRO A 215 -38.36 -10.16 23.42
C PRO A 215 -39.13 -8.91 23.00
N GLY A 216 -39.38 -8.75 21.69
CA GLY A 216 -40.18 -7.65 21.14
C GLY A 216 -39.47 -6.30 20.98
N MET A 217 -38.14 -6.24 21.17
CA MET A 217 -37.37 -5.02 20.92
C MET A 217 -37.04 -4.87 19.43
N THR A 218 -37.26 -3.67 18.88
CA THR A 218 -36.87 -3.35 17.49
C THR A 218 -35.40 -2.92 17.43
N SER A 219 -34.74 -3.15 16.29
CA SER A 219 -33.34 -2.75 16.08
C SER A 219 -33.10 -1.26 16.38
N ALA A 220 -34.02 -0.39 15.95
CA ALA A 220 -33.95 1.04 16.21
C ALA A 220 -34.02 1.39 17.72
N LYS A 221 -34.93 0.77 18.48
CA LYS A 221 -35.03 1.02 19.93
C LYS A 221 -33.82 0.51 20.69
N ALA A 222 -33.29 -0.66 20.30
CA ALA A 222 -32.07 -1.20 20.88
C ALA A 222 -30.87 -0.29 20.57
N TYR A 223 -30.79 0.25 19.35
CA TYR A 223 -29.78 1.20 18.93
C TYR A 223 -29.85 2.49 19.73
N ASP A 224 -31.03 3.10 19.85
CA ASP A 224 -31.21 4.32 20.63
C ASP A 224 -30.80 4.11 22.08
N GLN A 225 -31.22 3.00 22.72
CA GLN A 225 -30.82 2.71 24.10
C GLN A 225 -29.29 2.61 24.24
N ALA A 226 -28.63 1.82 23.40
CA ALA A 226 -27.18 1.65 23.45
C ALA A 226 -26.43 2.96 23.17
N ARG A 227 -26.96 3.80 22.27
CA ARG A 227 -26.39 5.10 21.90
C ARG A 227 -26.49 6.12 23.03
N HIS A 228 -27.61 6.17 23.75
CA HIS A 228 -27.74 7.06 24.92
C HIS A 228 -26.82 6.64 26.06
N GLU A 229 -26.69 5.33 26.32
CA GLU A 229 -25.71 4.79 27.28
C GLU A 229 -24.28 5.22 26.90
N PHE A 230 -23.94 5.14 25.61
CA PHE A 230 -22.65 5.58 25.09
C PHE A 230 -22.40 7.09 25.23
N TYR A 231 -23.39 7.93 24.92
CA TYR A 231 -23.28 9.39 25.06
C TYR A 231 -23.10 9.80 26.51
N ALA A 232 -23.80 9.16 27.44
CA ALA A 232 -23.65 9.46 28.87
C ALA A 232 -22.20 9.24 29.33
N ILE A 233 -21.59 8.13 28.93
CA ILE A 233 -20.21 7.82 29.32
C ILE A 233 -19.22 8.75 28.63
N ARG A 234 -19.40 9.04 27.32
CA ARG A 234 -18.51 9.98 26.62
C ARG A 234 -18.59 11.39 27.18
N HIS A 235 -19.77 11.84 27.55
CA HIS A 235 -19.95 13.10 28.24
C HIS A 235 -19.23 13.11 29.59
N GLN A 236 -19.35 12.01 30.35
CA GLN A 236 -18.65 11.86 31.61
C GLN A 236 -17.13 11.92 31.42
N GLU A 237 -16.55 11.18 30.46
CA GLU A 237 -15.10 11.22 30.17
C GLU A 237 -14.61 12.63 29.82
N ASP A 238 -15.40 13.42 29.06
CA ASP A 238 -15.04 14.78 28.69
C ASP A 238 -15.11 15.75 29.87
N VAL A 239 -16.12 15.61 30.73
CA VAL A 239 -16.24 16.39 31.98
C VAL A 239 -15.11 16.06 32.92
N GLU A 240 -14.80 14.77 33.12
CA GLU A 240 -13.70 14.30 33.96
C GLU A 240 -12.36 14.89 33.51
N ARG A 241 -12.04 14.86 32.21
CA ARG A 241 -10.81 15.44 31.67
C ARG A 241 -10.70 16.94 31.93
N ARG A 242 -11.83 17.68 31.82
CA ARG A 242 -11.86 19.13 32.07
C ARG A 242 -11.67 19.46 33.54
N VAL A 243 -12.44 18.82 34.41
CA VAL A 243 -12.40 19.05 35.86
C VAL A 243 -11.03 18.68 36.41
N ALA A 244 -10.47 17.53 36.01
CA ALA A 244 -9.14 17.11 36.46
C ALA A 244 -8.04 18.12 36.11
N LYS A 245 -8.12 18.75 34.92
CA LYS A 245 -7.18 19.82 34.54
C LYS A 245 -7.35 21.07 35.40
N GLU A 246 -8.59 21.48 35.65
CA GLU A 246 -8.90 22.65 36.47
C GLU A 246 -8.42 22.48 37.92
N GLU A 247 -8.72 21.33 38.53
CA GLU A 247 -8.28 20.98 39.88
C GLU A 247 -6.76 20.91 39.99
N ALA A 248 -6.07 20.37 38.98
CA ALA A 248 -4.61 20.34 38.93
C ALA A 248 -4.02 21.76 38.87
N LEU A 249 -4.59 22.66 38.05
CA LEU A 249 -4.15 24.06 38.00
C LEU A 249 -4.43 24.80 39.32
N ALA A 250 -5.59 24.56 39.93
CA ALA A 250 -5.96 25.17 41.20
C ALA A 250 -5.04 24.74 42.35
N THR A 251 -4.48 23.52 42.29
CA THR A 251 -3.49 23.01 43.25
C THR A 251 -2.05 23.40 42.91
N GLY A 252 -1.84 24.17 41.84
CA GLY A 252 -0.53 24.70 41.45
C GLY A 252 0.29 23.78 40.53
N ALA A 253 -0.31 22.74 39.94
CA ALA A 253 0.35 21.98 38.88
C ALA A 253 0.50 22.84 37.62
N TYR A 254 1.61 22.68 36.91
CA TYR A 254 1.85 23.34 35.62
C TYR A 254 1.92 22.29 34.51
N PHE A 255 1.39 22.65 33.35
CA PHE A 255 1.42 21.80 32.16
C PHE A 255 2.41 22.39 31.13
N GLY A 256 2.95 21.52 30.27
CA GLY A 256 3.70 21.98 29.11
C GLY A 256 2.80 22.62 28.05
N LYS A 257 3.35 22.78 26.84
CA LYS A 257 2.59 23.32 25.71
C LYS A 257 1.33 22.50 25.43
N SER A 258 0.24 23.19 25.14
CA SER A 258 -1.01 22.54 24.76
C SER A 258 -0.91 21.93 23.35
N MET A 259 -1.79 20.96 23.04
CA MET A 259 -1.85 20.39 21.69
C MET A 259 -2.16 21.45 20.62
N LEU A 260 -2.91 22.50 20.97
CA LEU A 260 -3.23 23.62 20.06
C LEU A 260 -1.97 24.44 19.75
N GLU A 261 -1.17 24.78 20.77
CA GLU A 261 0.10 25.48 20.58
C GLU A 261 1.10 24.65 19.76
N ILE A 262 1.19 23.35 20.03
CA ILE A 262 2.04 22.43 19.25
C ILE A 262 1.56 22.37 17.79
N GLY A 263 0.24 22.35 17.56
CA GLY A 263 -0.35 22.39 16.21
C GLY A 263 0.05 23.66 15.45
N MET A 264 -0.11 24.83 16.08
CA MET A 264 0.27 26.12 15.49
C MET A 264 1.77 26.15 15.12
N GLU A 265 2.64 25.63 15.99
CA GLU A 265 4.08 25.57 15.71
C GLU A 265 4.43 24.68 14.51
N LEU A 266 3.64 23.63 14.25
CA LEU A 266 3.82 22.79 13.07
C LEU A 266 3.29 23.49 11.82
N GLU A 267 2.13 24.13 11.91
CA GLU A 267 1.54 24.93 10.83
C GLU A 267 2.49 26.05 10.39
N ASP A 268 3.05 26.81 11.34
CA ASP A 268 4.02 27.88 11.07
C ASP A 268 5.24 27.35 10.30
N LYS A 269 5.78 26.20 10.70
CA LYS A 269 6.94 25.58 10.00
C LYS A 269 6.58 25.22 8.56
N THR A 270 5.41 24.61 8.35
CA THR A 270 4.96 24.27 7.00
C THR A 270 4.67 25.51 6.18
N TYR A 271 4.09 26.55 6.76
CA TYR A 271 3.80 27.81 6.11
C TYR A 271 5.08 28.52 5.64
N GLU A 272 6.13 28.57 6.47
CA GLU A 272 7.41 29.15 6.05
C GLU A 272 8.06 28.35 4.90
N SER A 273 7.95 27.02 4.93
CA SER A 273 8.43 26.18 3.83
C SER A 273 7.67 26.46 2.52
N TRP A 274 6.35 26.59 2.60
CA TRP A 274 5.50 26.95 1.46
C TRP A 274 5.78 28.38 0.98
N LYS A 275 6.00 29.33 1.88
CA LYS A 275 6.31 30.72 1.54
C LYS A 275 7.64 30.83 0.78
N ALA A 276 8.65 30.06 1.18
CA ALA A 276 9.91 30.01 0.45
C ALA A 276 9.72 29.46 -0.97
N TRP A 277 8.99 28.36 -1.12
CA TRP A 277 8.65 27.80 -2.43
C TRP A 277 7.83 28.78 -3.30
N ALA A 278 6.80 29.41 -2.73
CA ALA A 278 5.93 30.33 -3.44
C ALA A 278 6.70 31.55 -3.96
N LYS A 279 7.69 32.06 -3.21
CA LYS A 279 8.57 33.13 -3.68
C LYS A 279 9.37 32.70 -4.91
N THR A 280 9.99 31.51 -4.86
CA THR A 280 10.74 30.99 -6.00
C THR A 280 9.85 30.77 -7.23
N GLU A 281 8.62 30.28 -7.02
CA GLU A 281 7.68 30.07 -8.12
C GLU A 281 7.21 31.40 -8.73
N VAL A 282 6.92 32.41 -7.91
CA VAL A 282 6.57 33.76 -8.38
C VAL A 282 7.72 34.36 -9.19
N GLU A 283 8.97 34.22 -8.73
CA GLU A 283 10.15 34.68 -9.48
C GLU A 283 10.27 33.97 -10.84
N VAL A 284 10.04 32.67 -10.90
CA VAL A 284 10.04 31.90 -12.15
C VAL A 284 8.93 32.37 -13.10
N ILE A 285 7.71 32.60 -12.58
CA ILE A 285 6.58 33.10 -13.36
C ILE A 285 6.87 34.51 -13.90
N GLU A 286 7.45 35.40 -13.09
CA GLU A 286 7.83 36.75 -13.51
C GLU A 286 8.92 36.71 -14.60
N GLN A 287 9.93 35.85 -14.44
CA GLN A 287 10.96 35.62 -15.45
C GLN A 287 10.35 35.12 -16.76
N GLN A 288 9.47 34.13 -16.71
CA GLN A 288 8.76 33.62 -17.90
C GLN A 288 7.91 34.71 -18.56
N ARG A 289 7.18 35.52 -17.77
CA ARG A 289 6.38 36.63 -18.30
C ARG A 289 7.26 37.68 -18.99
N SER A 290 8.40 38.01 -18.39
CA SER A 290 9.35 38.96 -18.99
C SER A 290 9.91 38.42 -20.31
N ALA A 291 10.30 37.14 -20.36
CA ALA A 291 10.79 36.47 -21.55
C ALA A 291 9.74 36.41 -22.68
N GLN A 292 8.46 36.20 -22.34
CA GLN A 292 7.35 36.22 -23.30
C GLN A 292 7.13 37.60 -23.92
N TYR A 293 7.30 38.68 -23.15
CA TYR A 293 7.15 40.05 -23.65
C TYR A 293 8.35 40.49 -24.52
N THR A 294 9.57 40.14 -24.12
CA THR A 294 10.77 40.45 -24.91
C THR A 294 10.88 39.65 -26.20
N GLY A 295 10.14 38.54 -26.34
CA GLY A 295 10.12 37.71 -27.55
C GLY A 295 9.33 38.30 -28.73
N THR A 296 8.46 39.28 -28.50
CA THR A 296 7.61 39.90 -29.54
C THR A 296 8.22 41.15 -30.18
N GLU A 297 9.08 41.89 -29.48
CA GLU A 297 9.67 43.15 -29.98
C GLU A 297 10.80 42.89 -31.01
N LEU A 298 11.50 41.76 -30.91
CA LEU A 298 12.55 41.37 -31.87
C LEU A 298 12.03 40.93 -33.25
N VAL A 299 10.72 40.66 -33.39
CA VAL A 299 10.12 40.31 -34.70
C VAL A 299 9.67 41.57 -35.46
N GLU A 300 9.30 42.64 -34.75
CA GLU A 300 8.91 43.91 -35.38
C GLU A 300 10.12 44.80 -35.69
N GLU A 301 11.16 44.86 -34.84
CA GLU A 301 12.37 45.64 -35.17
C GLU A 301 13.19 45.04 -36.33
N ALA A 302 13.25 43.71 -36.47
CA ALA A 302 13.94 43.07 -37.60
C ALA A 302 13.25 43.32 -38.96
N ALA A 303 11.98 43.74 -38.99
CA ALA A 303 11.27 44.12 -40.20
C ALA A 303 11.41 45.61 -40.54
N VAL A 304 11.80 46.46 -39.58
CA VAL A 304 11.94 47.91 -39.77
C VAL A 304 13.39 48.32 -40.07
N GLU A 305 14.39 47.54 -39.64
CA GLU A 305 15.81 47.85 -39.91
C GLU A 305 16.27 47.56 -41.36
N SER A 306 15.44 46.99 -42.24
CA SER A 306 15.80 46.76 -43.65
C SER A 306 15.57 47.96 -44.57
N ALA A 307 15.04 49.09 -44.09
CA ALA A 307 14.71 50.25 -44.93
C ALA A 307 15.02 51.58 -44.22
N GLY A 308 16.27 52.05 -44.31
CA GLY A 308 16.64 53.39 -43.84
C GLY A 308 18.13 53.69 -43.94
N ASP A 309 18.48 54.45 -44.98
CA ASP A 309 19.80 54.91 -45.43
C ASP A 309 20.78 55.48 -44.39
N GLU A 310 22.05 55.12 -44.58
CA GLU A 310 23.15 55.98 -45.04
C GLU A 310 23.12 57.49 -44.65
N ALA A 311 24.05 57.92 -43.76
CA ALA A 311 25.06 58.97 -44.02
C ALA A 311 25.58 59.73 -42.77
N THR A 312 26.92 59.82 -42.70
CA THR A 312 27.81 60.90 -42.16
C THR A 312 28.12 61.07 -40.66
N GLU A 313 29.40 60.81 -40.34
CA GLU A 313 30.43 61.61 -39.60
C GLU A 313 29.97 62.63 -38.53
N THR A 314 30.58 62.87 -37.35
CA THR A 314 31.86 62.56 -36.66
C THR A 314 31.71 62.99 -35.18
N PRO A 315 32.65 62.67 -34.25
CA PRO A 315 32.43 62.80 -32.81
C PRO A 315 32.94 64.12 -32.20
N ALA A 316 32.26 64.65 -31.18
CA ALA A 316 32.86 65.59 -30.21
C ALA A 316 32.06 65.70 -28.90
N VAL A 317 32.69 65.22 -27.82
CA VAL A 317 32.75 65.74 -26.43
C VAL A 317 31.77 66.87 -26.03
N LEU A 318 30.80 66.56 -25.18
CA LEU A 318 30.65 66.99 -23.77
C LEU A 318 29.41 66.32 -23.16
#